data_AF-A0A0C5DDK2-F1
#
_entry.id   AF-A0A0C5DDK2-F1
#
_cell.length_a   1.000
_cell.length_b   1.000
_cell.length_c   1.000
_cell.angle_alpha   90.00
_cell.angle_beta   90.00
_cell.angle_gamma   90.00
#
_symmetry.space_group_name_H-M   'P 1'
#
loop_
_entity.id
_entity.type
_entity.pdbx_description
1 polymer ?
#
loop_
_entity_poly.entity_id
_entity_poly.type
_entity_poly.pdbx_seq_one_letter_code
_entity_poly.pdbx_strand_id
1 'polypeptide(L)'
;VSTKIGSSMKSVGEVMAIGRNFEEAFQKALRMVDENVNGFDPYIKPVNENELREPTDKRMFVLAAALKENYTVKKLYELTKIDRWFLEKFKNIVEYYKILESINSGSITHEILKNAKQMGFSDKQIAVAIKSTELAVRKLREEFKITPFVKQIDTVAAEWPASTNYLYLTYNGSTHDLEFPGEFIMVLGSGVYRIGSSVEFDWCAVGCLRELKNLNKKTIMVNYNPETVSTDYDMSDRL
;
A
#
# COMPACT_ATOMS: atom_id res chain seq x y z
N VAL A 1 24.96 -12.86 0.58
CA VAL A 1 24.34 -12.85 -0.78
C VAL A 1 24.38 -11.41 -1.30
N SER A 2 24.70 -11.20 -2.58
CA SER A 2 24.74 -9.85 -3.16
C SER A 2 23.33 -9.26 -3.32
N THR A 3 23.10 -8.09 -2.74
CA THR A 3 21.83 -7.34 -2.77
C THR A 3 21.59 -6.57 -4.07
N LYS A 4 22.58 -6.54 -4.97
CA LYS A 4 22.44 -5.90 -6.30
C LYS A 4 21.42 -6.67 -7.15
N ILE A 5 20.53 -5.93 -7.80
CA ILE A 5 19.53 -6.45 -8.74
C ILE A 5 20.08 -6.28 -10.16
N GLY A 6 19.79 -7.25 -11.02
CA GLY A 6 20.18 -7.24 -12.42
C GLY A 6 19.17 -8.03 -13.25
N SER A 7 19.61 -8.59 -14.37
CA SER A 7 18.75 -9.39 -15.26
C SER A 7 18.32 -10.74 -14.68
N SER A 8 19.07 -11.27 -13.71
CA SER A 8 18.75 -12.52 -13.03
C SER A 8 17.88 -12.25 -11.80
N MET A 9 16.69 -12.86 -11.76
CA MET A 9 15.72 -12.67 -10.69
C MET A 9 16.24 -13.25 -9.37
N LYS A 10 16.05 -12.48 -8.28
CA LYS A 10 16.42 -12.87 -6.91
C LYS A 10 15.29 -12.67 -5.89
N SER A 11 14.15 -12.13 -6.33
CA SER A 11 12.96 -11.97 -5.50
C SER A 11 12.38 -13.35 -5.16
N VAL A 12 11.79 -13.45 -3.98
CA VAL A 12 11.16 -14.69 -3.46
C VAL A 12 9.63 -14.58 -3.40
N GLY A 13 9.07 -13.43 -3.77
CA GLY A 13 7.65 -13.15 -3.79
C GLY A 13 7.38 -11.70 -4.19
N GLU A 14 6.11 -11.40 -4.42
CA GLU A 14 5.63 -10.09 -4.86
C GLU A 14 4.32 -9.69 -4.17
N VAL A 15 3.95 -8.42 -4.33
CA VAL A 15 2.72 -7.85 -3.77
C VAL A 15 2.03 -6.99 -4.81
N MET A 16 0.71 -6.90 -4.70
CA MET A 16 -0.09 -6.03 -5.55
C MET A 16 -0.96 -5.13 -4.68
N ALA A 17 -0.95 -3.83 -4.99
CA ALA A 17 -1.80 -2.85 -4.33
C ALA A 17 -2.57 -2.03 -5.36
N ILE A 18 -3.80 -1.69 -4.99
CA ILE A 18 -4.71 -0.90 -5.83
C ILE A 18 -5.02 0.42 -5.11
N GLY A 19 -4.94 1.51 -5.86
CA GLY A 19 -5.26 2.87 -5.46
C GLY A 19 -5.72 3.67 -6.67
N ARG A 20 -6.43 4.78 -6.45
CA ARG A 20 -6.94 5.62 -7.56
C ARG A 20 -5.93 6.66 -8.05
N ASN A 21 -4.79 6.74 -7.39
CA ASN A 21 -3.61 7.46 -7.85
C ASN A 21 -2.35 6.66 -7.54
N PHE A 22 -1.25 7.05 -8.17
CA PHE A 22 0.01 6.32 -8.06
C PHE A 22 0.55 6.34 -6.64
N GLU A 23 0.52 7.49 -5.98
CA GLU A 23 1.02 7.68 -4.62
C GLU A 23 0.33 6.73 -3.64
N GLU A 24 -0.99 6.60 -3.73
CA GLU A 24 -1.82 5.71 -2.93
C GLU A 24 -1.47 4.24 -3.15
N ALA A 25 -1.43 3.81 -4.42
CA ALA A 25 -1.11 2.44 -4.78
C ALA A 25 0.32 2.07 -4.36
N PHE A 26 1.29 2.95 -4.63
CA PHE A 26 2.69 2.72 -4.34
C PHE A 26 2.97 2.63 -2.83
N GLN A 27 2.43 3.53 -2.02
CA GLN A 27 2.64 3.47 -0.57
C GLN A 27 1.96 2.26 0.08
N LYS A 28 0.81 1.81 -0.44
CA LYS A 28 0.20 0.55 -0.03
C LYS A 28 1.09 -0.64 -0.35
N ALA A 29 1.58 -0.73 -1.60
CA ALA A 29 2.46 -1.81 -2.02
C ALA A 29 3.72 -1.88 -1.14
N LEU A 30 4.36 -0.75 -0.85
CA LEU A 30 5.54 -0.73 0.03
C LEU A 30 5.27 -1.29 1.43
N ARG A 31 4.09 -1.01 2.01
CA ARG A 31 3.69 -1.59 3.30
C ARG A 31 3.41 -3.08 3.26
N MET A 32 2.97 -3.58 2.10
CA MET A 32 2.68 -5.00 1.91
C MET A 32 3.97 -5.82 1.80
N VAL A 33 5.08 -5.23 1.34
CA VAL A 33 6.37 -5.91 1.15
C VAL A 33 7.01 -6.33 2.48
N ASP A 34 6.99 -5.47 3.50
CA ASP A 34 7.70 -5.66 4.77
C ASP A 34 6.95 -4.97 5.91
N GLU A 35 6.71 -5.69 7.01
CA GLU A 35 5.98 -5.20 8.18
C GLU A 35 6.67 -4.01 8.88
N ASN A 36 7.99 -3.88 8.67
CA ASN A 36 8.78 -2.79 9.23
C ASN A 36 8.76 -1.54 8.35
N VAL A 37 8.25 -1.63 7.13
CA VAL A 37 8.16 -0.53 6.17
C VAL A 37 6.77 0.09 6.26
N ASN A 38 6.69 1.33 6.74
CA ASN A 38 5.41 2.01 6.88
C ASN A 38 4.95 2.73 5.59
N GLY A 39 5.83 2.82 4.58
CA GLY A 39 5.59 3.43 3.26
C GLY A 39 6.88 3.97 2.64
N PHE A 40 6.80 5.01 1.80
CA PHE A 40 7.97 5.61 1.15
C PHE A 40 8.69 6.57 2.10
N ASP A 41 9.49 6.00 3.00
CA ASP A 41 10.14 6.72 4.11
C ASP A 41 11.58 7.15 3.76
N PRO A 42 11.91 8.45 3.83
CA PRO A 42 13.24 8.98 3.51
C PRO A 42 14.29 8.74 4.60
N TYR A 43 13.94 8.20 5.76
CA TYR A 43 14.85 8.03 6.90
C TYR A 43 15.40 6.60 7.04
N ILE A 44 14.91 5.64 6.25
CA ILE A 44 15.33 4.22 6.33
C ILE A 44 16.76 4.01 5.81
N LYS A 45 17.17 4.78 4.79
CA LYS A 45 18.53 4.71 4.21
C LYS A 45 19.10 6.12 4.00
N PRO A 46 20.41 6.32 4.19
CA PRO A 46 21.06 7.56 3.78
C PRO A 46 21.15 7.64 2.25
N VAL A 47 21.40 8.84 1.74
CA VAL A 47 21.66 9.05 0.31
C VAL A 47 22.94 8.33 -0.10
N ASN A 48 22.87 7.60 -1.21
CA ASN A 48 23.99 6.89 -1.80
C ASN A 48 23.84 6.86 -3.33
N GLU A 49 24.61 7.69 -4.03
CA GLU A 49 24.53 7.76 -5.50
C GLU A 49 24.93 6.44 -6.19
N ASN A 50 25.77 5.62 -5.56
CA ASN A 50 26.13 4.31 -6.12
C ASN A 50 24.93 3.37 -6.12
N GLU A 51 24.12 3.34 -5.06
CA GLU A 51 22.88 2.54 -5.03
C GLU A 51 21.78 3.13 -5.93
N LEU A 52 21.82 4.44 -6.20
CA LEU A 52 20.94 5.05 -7.21
C LEU A 52 21.35 4.62 -8.62
N ARG A 53 22.65 4.44 -8.92
CA ARG A 53 23.15 3.97 -10.22
C ARG A 53 23.03 2.45 -10.39
N GLU A 54 23.43 1.71 -9.36
CA GLU A 54 23.45 0.25 -9.32
C GLU A 54 22.29 -0.24 -8.44
N PRO A 55 21.17 -0.70 -9.04
CA PRO A 55 19.95 -0.97 -8.30
C PRO A 55 20.10 -2.07 -7.24
N THR A 56 19.53 -1.83 -6.07
CA THR A 56 19.43 -2.76 -4.93
C THR A 56 17.96 -2.95 -4.53
N ASP A 57 17.68 -3.95 -3.69
CA ASP A 57 16.36 -4.17 -3.07
C ASP A 57 15.89 -3.01 -2.19
N LYS A 58 16.81 -2.16 -1.74
CA LYS A 58 16.52 -0.97 -0.91
C LYS A 58 16.67 0.36 -1.65
N ARG A 59 16.87 0.34 -2.98
CA ARG A 59 17.04 1.55 -3.82
C ARG A 59 15.93 2.58 -3.65
N MET A 60 14.69 2.15 -3.43
CA MET A 60 13.55 3.06 -3.24
C MET A 60 13.72 3.94 -2.00
N PHE A 61 14.30 3.44 -0.91
CA PHE A 61 14.53 4.24 0.29
C PHE A 61 15.70 5.22 0.11
N VAL A 62 16.73 4.83 -0.64
CA VAL A 62 17.81 5.74 -1.05
C VAL A 62 17.27 6.87 -1.94
N LEU A 63 16.33 6.54 -2.83
CA LEU A 63 15.63 7.52 -3.67
C LEU A 63 14.81 8.50 -2.84
N ALA A 64 14.06 8.02 -1.84
CA ALA A 64 13.31 8.86 -0.91
C ALA A 64 14.23 9.83 -0.16
N ALA A 65 15.36 9.34 0.35
CA ALA A 65 16.37 10.16 1.01
C ALA A 65 16.95 11.23 0.07
N ALA A 66 17.25 10.88 -1.18
CA ALA A 66 17.81 11.82 -2.15
C ALA A 66 16.83 12.95 -2.49
N LEU A 67 15.54 12.62 -2.63
CA LEU A 67 14.47 13.62 -2.79
C LEU A 67 14.36 14.53 -1.56
N LYS A 68 14.55 13.99 -0.36
CA LYS A 68 14.53 14.77 0.88
C LYS A 68 15.68 15.77 0.93
N GLU A 69 16.87 15.37 0.47
CA GLU A 69 18.06 16.22 0.27
C GLU A 69 17.98 17.16 -0.96
N ASN A 70 16.78 17.30 -1.55
CA ASN A 70 16.50 18.22 -2.66
C ASN A 70 17.24 17.87 -3.97
N TYR A 71 17.55 16.60 -4.21
CA TYR A 71 18.02 16.19 -5.53
C TYR A 71 16.95 16.48 -6.59
N THR A 72 17.36 17.05 -7.72
CA THR A 72 16.43 17.36 -8.81
C THR A 72 15.98 16.09 -9.52
N VAL A 73 14.76 16.09 -10.05
CA VAL A 73 14.23 14.98 -10.87
C VAL A 73 15.12 14.70 -12.07
N LYS A 74 15.75 15.73 -12.67
CA LYS A 74 16.74 15.56 -13.74
C LYS A 74 17.95 14.73 -13.27
N LYS A 75 18.53 15.08 -12.13
CA LYS A 75 19.67 14.36 -11.55
C LYS A 75 19.29 12.91 -11.22
N LEU A 76 18.12 12.69 -10.61
CA LEU A 76 17.65 11.35 -10.27
C LEU A 76 17.37 10.50 -11.51
N TYR A 77 16.83 11.08 -12.58
CA TYR A 77 16.67 10.40 -13.86
C TYR A 77 18.03 9.98 -14.43
N GLU A 78 19.02 10.87 -14.41
CA GLU A 78 20.36 10.57 -14.93
C GLU A 78 21.02 9.40 -14.20
N LEU A 79 20.88 9.36 -12.87
CA LEU A 79 21.39 8.29 -12.01
C LEU A 79 20.61 6.99 -12.17
N THR A 80 19.27 7.07 -12.21
CA THR A 80 18.43 5.88 -12.01
C THR A 80 17.84 5.27 -13.27
N LYS A 81 17.65 6.10 -14.31
CA LYS A 81 16.84 5.84 -15.52
C LYS A 81 15.36 5.53 -15.24
N ILE A 82 14.87 5.75 -14.02
CA ILE A 82 13.44 5.71 -13.71
C ILE A 82 12.79 6.92 -14.39
N ASP A 83 11.69 6.71 -15.11
CA ASP A 83 11.01 7.78 -15.84
C ASP A 83 10.64 8.95 -14.93
N ARG A 84 10.76 10.16 -15.48
CA ARG A 84 10.54 11.41 -14.74
C ARG A 84 9.13 11.51 -14.16
N TRP A 85 8.14 10.93 -14.83
CA TRP A 85 6.78 10.90 -14.31
C TRP A 85 6.72 10.24 -12.93
N PHE A 86 7.33 9.07 -12.75
CA PHE A 86 7.38 8.39 -11.45
C PHE A 86 8.20 9.18 -10.43
N LEU A 87 9.32 9.77 -10.85
CA LEU A 87 10.16 10.59 -9.98
C LEU A 87 9.41 11.82 -9.44
N GLU A 88 8.58 12.47 -10.25
CA GLU A 88 7.71 13.56 -9.77
C GLU A 88 6.66 13.03 -8.78
N LYS A 89 6.09 11.85 -9.00
CA LYS A 89 5.16 11.24 -8.03
C LYS A 89 5.81 10.89 -6.69
N PHE A 90 7.03 10.36 -6.72
CA PHE A 90 7.81 10.13 -5.49
C PHE A 90 8.15 11.44 -4.78
N LYS A 91 8.47 12.48 -5.55
CA LYS A 91 8.73 13.81 -5.02
C LYS A 91 7.50 14.38 -4.30
N ASN A 92 6.29 14.21 -4.86
CA ASN A 92 5.04 14.63 -4.19
C ASN A 92 4.95 14.04 -2.76
N ILE A 93 5.22 12.74 -2.62
CA ILE A 93 5.16 12.05 -1.31
C ILE A 93 6.18 12.67 -0.34
N VAL A 94 7.42 12.90 -0.78
CA VAL A 94 8.48 13.45 0.07
C VAL A 94 8.23 14.93 0.43
N GLU A 95 7.67 15.71 -0.48
CA GLU A 95 7.23 17.08 -0.21
C GLU A 95 6.10 17.09 0.83
N TYR A 96 5.16 16.14 0.74
CA TYR A 96 4.10 16.01 1.73
C TYR A 96 4.64 15.62 3.12
N TYR A 97 5.68 14.79 3.18
CA TYR A 97 6.41 14.52 4.42
C TYR A 97 6.94 15.81 5.07
N LYS A 98 7.53 16.72 4.28
CA LYS A 98 8.00 18.03 4.78
C LYS A 98 6.85 18.88 5.34
N ILE A 99 5.67 18.82 4.72
CA ILE A 99 4.47 19.50 5.23
C ILE A 99 4.09 18.92 6.60
N LEU A 100 3.96 17.60 6.71
CA LEU A 100 3.60 16.92 7.97
C LEU A 100 4.60 17.25 9.09
N GLU A 101 5.90 17.20 8.80
CA GLU A 101 6.95 17.50 9.78
C GLU A 101 7.01 18.97 10.20
N SER A 102 6.50 19.89 9.38
CA SER A 102 6.45 21.32 9.73
C SER A 102 5.34 21.66 10.75
N ILE A 103 4.46 20.70 11.03
CA ILE A 103 3.40 20.84 12.03
C ILE A 103 4.01 20.71 13.43
N ASN A 104 4.43 21.84 13.99
CA ASN A 104 4.96 21.92 15.35
C ASN A 104 3.82 21.97 16.38
N SER A 105 3.58 20.86 17.09
CA SER A 105 2.73 20.72 18.30
C SER A 105 1.25 21.11 18.20
N GLY A 106 0.79 21.63 17.05
CA GLY A 106 -0.61 21.88 16.76
C GLY A 106 -1.34 20.64 16.24
N SER A 107 -2.66 20.62 16.37
CA SER A 107 -3.50 19.57 15.77
C SER A 107 -3.41 19.64 14.24
N ILE A 108 -3.08 18.52 13.60
CA ILE A 108 -3.20 18.35 12.15
C ILE A 108 -4.62 18.70 11.69
N THR A 109 -4.74 19.52 10.66
CA THR A 109 -6.05 19.94 10.14
C THR A 109 -6.73 18.79 9.38
N HIS A 110 -8.06 18.85 9.28
CA HIS A 110 -8.83 17.89 8.50
C HIS A 110 -8.31 17.75 7.05
N GLU A 111 -8.03 18.88 6.38
CA GLU A 111 -7.56 18.90 5.00
C GLU A 111 -6.18 18.23 4.85
N ILE A 112 -5.24 18.53 5.74
CA ILE A 112 -3.91 17.91 5.69
C ILE A 112 -4.02 16.40 5.95
N LEU A 113 -4.81 15.99 6.95
CA LEU A 113 -4.99 14.57 7.24
C LEU A 113 -5.65 13.85 6.05
N LYS A 114 -6.71 14.42 5.47
CA LYS A 114 -7.40 13.84 4.31
C LYS A 114 -6.48 13.70 3.10
N ASN A 115 -5.71 14.74 2.78
CA ASN A 115 -4.77 14.72 1.66
C ASN A 115 -3.65 13.70 1.88
N ALA A 116 -3.12 13.58 3.10
CA ALA A 116 -2.16 12.53 3.44
C ALA A 116 -2.74 11.13 3.18
N LYS A 117 -3.99 10.87 3.60
CA LYS A 117 -4.66 9.60 3.37
C LYS A 117 -4.90 9.32 1.89
N GLN A 118 -5.28 10.33 1.12
CA GLN A 118 -5.48 10.24 -0.34
C GLN A 118 -4.20 9.95 -1.11
N MET A 119 -3.03 10.34 -0.58
CA MET A 119 -1.72 9.98 -1.11
C MET A 119 -1.21 8.62 -0.60
N GLY A 120 -1.98 7.92 0.24
CA GLY A 120 -1.64 6.59 0.74
C GLY A 120 -0.81 6.53 2.00
N PHE A 121 -0.63 7.64 2.74
CA PHE A 121 0.09 7.62 4.02
C PHE A 121 -0.65 6.75 5.04
N SER A 122 0.08 5.89 5.75
CA SER A 122 -0.45 5.15 6.89
C SER A 122 -0.59 6.03 8.13
N ASP A 123 -1.47 5.64 9.06
CA ASP A 123 -1.64 6.38 10.33
C ASP A 123 -0.31 6.40 11.12
N LYS A 124 0.47 5.31 11.02
CA LYS A 124 1.81 5.20 11.61
C LYS A 124 2.85 6.14 10.96
N GLN A 125 2.87 6.27 9.63
CA GLN A 125 3.75 7.26 8.96
C GLN A 125 3.44 8.69 9.40
N ILE A 126 2.15 9.04 9.42
CA ILE A 126 1.71 10.38 9.83
C ILE A 126 2.10 10.63 11.28
N ALA A 127 1.84 9.65 12.16
CA ALA A 127 2.18 9.74 13.59
C ALA A 127 3.67 10.03 13.81
N VAL A 128 4.55 9.30 13.11
CA VAL A 128 6.01 9.54 13.19
C VAL A 128 6.36 10.96 12.73
N ALA A 129 5.81 11.41 11.60
CA ALA A 129 6.10 12.73 11.04
C ALA A 129 5.68 13.89 11.97
N ILE A 130 4.51 13.77 12.62
CA ILE A 130 3.99 14.80 13.55
C ILE A 130 4.38 14.57 15.02
N LYS A 131 5.27 13.60 15.30
CA LYS A 131 5.70 13.22 16.66
C LYS A 131 4.54 12.86 17.61
N SER A 132 3.59 12.08 17.10
CA SER A 132 2.41 11.58 17.83
C SER A 132 2.39 10.04 17.83
N THR A 133 1.29 9.44 18.30
CA THR A 133 1.07 7.99 18.28
C THR A 133 0.11 7.60 17.16
N GLU A 134 0.26 6.39 16.62
CA GLU A 134 -0.63 5.83 15.60
C GLU A 134 -2.10 5.85 16.07
N LEU A 135 -2.34 5.49 17.33
CA LEU A 135 -3.67 5.49 17.92
C LEU A 135 -4.29 6.90 17.97
N ALA A 136 -3.50 7.93 18.28
CA ALA A 136 -3.98 9.31 18.29
C ALA A 136 -4.36 9.79 16.88
N VAL A 137 -3.54 9.49 15.87
CA VAL A 137 -3.85 9.80 14.46
C VAL A 137 -5.11 9.06 14.01
N ARG A 138 -5.25 7.79 14.36
CA ARG A 138 -6.44 6.99 14.03
C ARG A 138 -7.71 7.58 14.65
N LYS A 139 -7.68 7.93 15.94
CA LYS A 139 -8.82 8.56 16.63
C LYS A 139 -9.21 9.87 15.97
N LEU A 140 -8.25 10.75 15.71
CA LEU A 140 -8.49 12.03 15.04
C LEU A 140 -9.07 11.83 13.63
N ARG A 141 -8.56 10.83 12.90
CA ARG A 141 -9.07 10.46 11.58
C ARG A 141 -10.54 10.01 11.65
N GLU A 142 -10.91 9.23 12.66
CA GLU A 142 -12.28 8.78 12.91
C GLU A 142 -13.19 9.95 13.34
N GLU A 143 -12.72 10.86 14.20
CA GLU A 143 -13.43 12.09 14.60
C GLU A 143 -13.73 13.01 13.40
N PHE A 144 -12.77 13.13 12.48
CA PHE A 144 -12.92 13.83 11.22
C PHE A 144 -13.73 13.07 10.17
N LYS A 145 -14.18 11.84 10.46
CA LYS A 145 -14.91 10.98 9.52
C LYS A 145 -14.14 10.71 8.23
N ILE A 146 -12.81 10.65 8.33
CA ILE A 146 -11.91 10.33 7.21
C ILE A 146 -11.73 8.81 7.17
N THR A 147 -12.63 8.12 6.50
CA THR A 147 -12.57 6.66 6.29
C THR A 147 -12.41 6.33 4.81
N PRO A 148 -11.74 5.22 4.46
CA PRO A 148 -11.66 4.81 3.07
C PRO A 148 -13.01 4.28 2.60
N PHE A 149 -13.24 4.35 1.30
CA PHE A 149 -14.40 3.78 0.61
C PHE A 149 -14.03 2.46 -0.05
N VAL A 150 -15.02 1.56 -0.15
CA VAL A 150 -14.88 0.26 -0.82
C VAL A 150 -15.28 0.42 -2.28
N LYS A 151 -14.39 0.06 -3.19
CA LYS A 151 -14.60 0.14 -4.64
C LYS A 151 -14.45 -1.22 -5.30
N GLN A 152 -15.26 -1.48 -6.33
CA GLN A 152 -15.25 -2.72 -7.09
C GLN A 152 -14.30 -2.65 -8.29
N ILE A 153 -13.77 -3.82 -8.66
CA ILE A 153 -13.00 -4.02 -9.89
C ILE A 153 -13.90 -4.73 -10.89
N ASP A 154 -14.27 -4.02 -11.95
CA ASP A 154 -15.32 -4.40 -12.89
C ASP A 154 -14.83 -4.65 -14.33
N THR A 155 -13.53 -4.44 -14.59
CA THR A 155 -12.86 -4.50 -15.90
C THR A 155 -13.29 -3.44 -16.93
N VAL A 156 -14.37 -2.70 -16.70
CA VAL A 156 -15.01 -1.78 -17.66
C VAL A 156 -15.17 -0.35 -17.13
N ALA A 157 -14.50 0.00 -16.03
CA ALA A 157 -14.51 1.34 -15.44
C ALA A 157 -15.94 1.88 -15.21
N ALA A 158 -16.80 1.03 -14.64
CA ALA A 158 -18.20 1.27 -14.33
C ALA A 158 -19.12 1.52 -15.53
N GLU A 159 -18.72 1.13 -16.75
CA GLU A 159 -19.64 1.13 -17.91
C GLU A 159 -20.83 0.20 -17.69
N TRP A 160 -20.60 -0.94 -17.02
CA TRP A 160 -21.63 -1.91 -16.66
C TRP A 160 -21.58 -2.23 -15.16
N PRO A 161 -22.72 -2.54 -14.53
CA PRO A 161 -22.74 -3.00 -13.15
C PRO A 161 -21.88 -4.25 -12.97
N ALA A 162 -20.96 -4.20 -12.01
CA ALA A 162 -20.08 -5.30 -11.70
C ALA A 162 -20.86 -6.43 -11.01
N SER A 163 -20.77 -7.65 -11.54
CA SER A 163 -21.16 -8.86 -10.80
C SER A 163 -20.01 -9.41 -9.94
N THR A 164 -18.84 -8.77 -9.98
CA THR A 164 -17.61 -9.22 -9.33
C THR A 164 -17.58 -8.83 -7.85
N ASN A 165 -17.03 -9.72 -7.04
CA ASN A 165 -16.84 -9.53 -5.61
C ASN A 165 -15.43 -9.05 -5.25
N TYR A 166 -14.73 -8.45 -6.22
CA TYR A 166 -13.33 -8.07 -6.10
C TYR A 166 -13.18 -6.58 -5.77
N LEU A 167 -12.58 -6.27 -4.62
CA LEU A 167 -12.68 -4.98 -3.96
C LEU A 167 -11.31 -4.38 -3.63
N TYR A 168 -11.29 -3.06 -3.50
CA TYR A 168 -10.17 -2.36 -2.89
C TYR A 168 -10.66 -1.15 -2.09
N LEU A 169 -9.87 -0.76 -1.09
CA LEU A 169 -10.12 0.43 -0.28
C LEU A 169 -9.43 1.66 -0.88
N THR A 170 -10.08 2.82 -0.91
CA THR A 170 -9.44 4.07 -1.33
C THR A 170 -10.00 5.28 -0.60
N TYR A 171 -9.14 6.27 -0.30
CA TYR A 171 -9.57 7.57 0.23
C TYR A 171 -9.98 8.55 -0.89
N ASN A 172 -9.76 8.17 -2.15
CA ASN A 172 -10.12 8.95 -3.32
C ASN A 172 -11.54 8.60 -3.82
N GLY A 173 -12.43 8.24 -2.90
CA GLY A 173 -13.84 7.93 -3.16
C GLY A 173 -14.76 8.89 -2.43
N SER A 174 -16.04 8.84 -2.78
CA SER A 174 -17.11 9.58 -2.11
C SER A 174 -18.22 8.67 -1.55
N THR A 175 -18.33 7.45 -2.06
CA THR A 175 -19.34 6.44 -1.68
C THR A 175 -18.76 5.05 -1.78
N HIS A 176 -19.37 4.08 -1.08
CA HIS A 176 -19.09 2.65 -1.26
C HIS A 176 -19.84 2.11 -2.48
N ASP A 177 -19.27 1.13 -3.18
CA ASP A 177 -19.93 0.42 -4.28
C ASP A 177 -20.79 -0.76 -3.78
N LEU A 178 -20.74 -1.05 -2.47
CA LEU A 178 -21.42 -2.18 -1.83
C LEU A 178 -22.14 -1.76 -0.55
N GLU A 179 -23.12 -2.57 -0.17
CA GLU A 179 -23.75 -2.55 1.15
C GLU A 179 -23.01 -3.45 2.16
N PHE A 180 -23.23 -3.20 3.46
CA PHE A 180 -22.57 -3.93 4.55
C PHE A 180 -23.59 -4.53 5.52
N PRO A 181 -24.33 -5.58 5.12
CA PRO A 181 -25.38 -6.17 5.95
C PRO A 181 -24.86 -6.93 7.19
N GLY A 182 -23.54 -7.14 7.30
CA GLY A 182 -22.92 -7.89 8.40
C GLY A 182 -22.94 -9.41 8.20
N GLU A 183 -22.58 -10.15 9.25
CA GLU A 183 -22.58 -11.63 9.30
C GLU A 183 -21.61 -12.35 8.36
N PHE A 184 -20.55 -11.66 7.91
CA PHE A 184 -19.45 -12.28 7.18
C PHE A 184 -18.35 -12.76 8.13
N ILE A 185 -17.73 -13.87 7.78
CA ILE A 185 -16.52 -14.39 8.44
C ILE A 185 -15.30 -13.95 7.62
N MET A 186 -14.38 -13.23 8.25
CA MET A 186 -13.16 -12.77 7.60
C MET A 186 -12.06 -13.82 7.70
N VAL A 187 -11.41 -14.12 6.59
CA VAL A 187 -10.20 -14.95 6.50
C VAL A 187 -9.04 -14.05 6.07
N LEU A 188 -7.99 -14.02 6.89
CA LEU A 188 -6.77 -13.26 6.61
C LEU A 188 -5.78 -14.15 5.88
N GLY A 189 -5.31 -13.69 4.72
CA GLY A 189 -4.34 -14.41 3.91
C GLY A 189 -2.91 -14.34 4.44
N SER A 190 -2.03 -15.08 3.78
CA SER A 190 -0.61 -15.15 4.11
C SER A 190 0.17 -13.87 3.79
N GLY A 191 -0.38 -13.01 2.92
CA GLY A 191 0.37 -11.90 2.35
C GLY A 191 1.51 -12.38 1.44
N VAL A 192 2.57 -11.58 1.36
CA VAL A 192 3.72 -11.81 0.48
C VAL A 192 4.47 -13.10 0.82
N TYR A 193 4.78 -13.89 -0.21
CA TYR A 193 5.64 -15.06 -0.02
C TYR A 193 7.07 -14.66 0.35
N ARG A 194 7.63 -15.41 1.31
CA ARG A 194 9.00 -15.31 1.79
C ARG A 194 9.52 -16.70 2.09
N ILE A 195 10.84 -16.84 2.21
CA ILE A 195 11.43 -18.11 2.67
C ILE A 195 10.86 -18.43 4.06
N GLY A 196 10.20 -19.58 4.19
CA GLY A 196 9.52 -20.02 5.42
C GLY A 196 8.05 -19.61 5.54
N SER A 197 7.52 -18.84 4.58
CA SER A 197 6.10 -18.51 4.47
C SER A 197 5.68 -18.49 3.00
N SER A 198 5.26 -19.64 2.49
CA SER A 198 4.95 -19.85 1.06
C SER A 198 3.52 -20.38 0.87
N VAL A 199 3.29 -21.06 -0.24
CA VAL A 199 1.99 -21.55 -0.72
C VAL A 199 1.23 -22.43 0.27
N GLU A 200 1.92 -23.07 1.23
CA GLU A 200 1.29 -23.85 2.28
C GLU A 200 0.28 -23.03 3.11
N PHE A 201 0.54 -21.74 3.34
CA PHE A 201 -0.38 -20.87 4.08
C PHE A 201 -1.57 -20.43 3.24
N ASP A 202 -1.37 -20.24 1.93
CA ASP A 202 -2.46 -20.00 0.99
C ASP A 202 -3.40 -21.21 0.90
N TRP A 203 -2.83 -22.41 0.87
CA TRP A 203 -3.59 -23.66 0.86
C TRP A 203 -4.48 -23.80 2.10
N CYS A 204 -3.98 -23.45 3.28
CA CYS A 204 -4.76 -23.41 4.52
C CYS A 204 -5.91 -22.40 4.45
N ALA A 205 -5.67 -21.20 3.92
CA ALA A 205 -6.69 -20.16 3.77
C ALA A 205 -7.80 -20.60 2.79
N VAL A 206 -7.42 -21.17 1.64
CA VAL A 206 -8.36 -21.71 0.65
C VAL A 206 -9.15 -22.89 1.21
N GLY A 207 -8.52 -23.77 1.99
CA GLY A 207 -9.20 -24.86 2.70
C GLY A 207 -10.26 -24.32 3.67
N CYS A 208 -9.92 -23.30 4.47
CA CYS A 208 -10.85 -22.63 5.36
C CYS A 208 -12.05 -22.02 4.61
N LEU A 209 -11.80 -21.27 3.52
CA LEU A 209 -12.87 -20.67 2.71
C LEU A 209 -13.82 -21.73 2.14
N ARG A 210 -13.29 -22.85 1.63
CA ARG A 210 -14.10 -23.95 1.11
C ARG A 210 -14.99 -24.57 2.19
N GLU A 211 -14.46 -24.81 3.38
CA GLU A 211 -15.26 -25.37 4.48
C GLU A 211 -16.32 -24.38 4.99
N LEU A 212 -15.99 -23.09 5.09
CA LEU A 212 -16.98 -22.07 5.44
C LEU A 212 -18.11 -22.00 4.41
N LYS A 213 -17.79 -22.12 3.12
CA LYS A 213 -18.77 -22.21 2.03
C LYS A 213 -19.63 -23.46 2.16
N ASN A 214 -19.05 -24.63 2.46
CA ASN A 214 -19.80 -25.88 2.71
C ASN A 214 -20.77 -25.75 3.90
N LEU A 215 -20.41 -24.94 4.89
CA LEU A 215 -21.24 -24.62 6.06
C LEU A 215 -22.25 -23.48 5.80
N ASN A 216 -22.43 -23.05 4.54
CA ASN A 216 -23.28 -21.94 4.12
C ASN A 216 -22.98 -20.62 4.87
N LYS A 217 -21.70 -20.36 5.16
CA LYS A 217 -21.25 -19.11 5.78
C LYS A 217 -20.73 -18.15 4.69
N LYS A 218 -21.08 -16.88 4.83
CA LYS A 218 -20.55 -15.81 3.97
C LYS A 218 -19.15 -15.43 4.42
N THR A 219 -18.26 -15.19 3.46
CA THR A 219 -16.82 -15.04 3.69
C THR A 219 -16.28 -13.75 3.10
N ILE A 220 -15.31 -13.14 3.79
CA ILE A 220 -14.48 -12.06 3.26
C ILE A 220 -13.03 -12.55 3.28
N MET A 221 -12.39 -12.66 2.13
CA MET A 221 -10.95 -12.91 2.05
C MET A 221 -10.20 -11.59 2.05
N VAL A 222 -9.12 -11.48 2.82
CA VAL A 222 -8.23 -10.31 2.77
C VAL A 222 -6.81 -10.78 2.50
N ASN A 223 -6.34 -10.57 1.27
CA ASN A 223 -4.97 -10.89 0.85
C ASN A 223 -4.50 -9.91 -0.23
N TYR A 224 -3.19 -9.87 -0.48
CA TYR A 224 -2.57 -8.94 -1.43
C TYR A 224 -1.42 -9.56 -2.24
N ASN A 225 -1.29 -10.88 -2.21
CA ASN A 225 -0.32 -11.61 -3.02
C ASN A 225 -0.99 -12.05 -4.35
N PRO A 226 -0.60 -11.47 -5.49
CA PRO A 226 -1.27 -11.70 -6.77
C PRO A 226 -1.07 -13.11 -7.34
N GLU A 227 -0.11 -13.89 -6.82
CA GLU A 227 0.19 -15.24 -7.30
C GLU A 227 -0.77 -16.30 -6.72
N THR A 228 -1.65 -15.91 -5.79
CA THR A 228 -2.34 -16.86 -4.90
C THR A 228 -3.75 -17.19 -5.34
N VAL A 229 -4.20 -18.42 -5.04
CA VAL A 229 -5.56 -18.85 -5.33
C VAL A 229 -6.54 -18.15 -4.40
N SER A 230 -6.14 -17.80 -3.17
CA SER A 230 -7.02 -17.03 -2.28
C SER A 230 -7.36 -15.64 -2.81
N THR A 231 -6.55 -15.05 -3.70
CA THR A 231 -6.87 -13.80 -4.41
C THR A 231 -7.66 -13.99 -5.71
N ASP A 232 -8.15 -15.20 -5.97
CA ASP A 232 -9.15 -15.43 -7.01
C ASP A 232 -10.55 -15.07 -6.46
N TYR A 233 -11.29 -14.25 -7.19
CA TYR A 233 -12.60 -13.73 -6.75
C TYR A 233 -13.66 -14.84 -6.62
N ASP A 234 -13.43 -16.01 -7.21
CA ASP A 234 -14.33 -17.18 -7.09
C ASP A 234 -14.20 -17.92 -5.74
N MET A 235 -13.17 -17.62 -4.95
CA MET A 235 -12.90 -18.32 -3.69
C MET A 235 -13.68 -17.81 -2.49
N SER A 236 -14.22 -16.59 -2.54
CA SER A 236 -14.94 -15.97 -1.40
C SER A 236 -16.10 -15.11 -1.87
N ASP A 237 -17.02 -14.77 -0.96
CA ASP A 237 -18.13 -13.87 -1.30
C ASP A 237 -17.69 -12.41 -1.47
N ARG A 238 -16.53 -12.03 -0.91
CA ARG A 238 -15.89 -10.72 -1.04
C ARG A 238 -14.37 -10.88 -0.88
N LEU A 239 -13.61 -10.35 -1.82
CA LEU A 239 -12.15 -10.27 -1.80
C LEU A 239 -11.68 -8.82 -1.67
#